data_AF-A0A950RQ15-F1
#
_entry.id   AF-A0A950RQ15-F1
#
_cell.length_a   1.000
_cell.length_b   1.000
_cell.length_c   1.000
_cell.angle_alpha   90.00
_cell.angle_beta   90.00
_cell.angle_gamma   90.00
#
_symmetry.space_group_name_H-M   'P 1'
#
loop_
_entity.id
_entity.type
_entity.pdbx_description
1 polymer ?
#
loop_
_entity_poly.entity_id
_entity_poly.type
_entity_poly.pdbx_seq_one_letter_code
_entity_poly.pdbx_strand_id
1 'polypeptide(L)'
;MATKVQRGFRIAGLAVVLLLCAACQQRMAMQPSYKPLDPSSFFPDGRSARPVVPGTIARGHLHTDTHLFTGKRRQGAPNWALPVALIGMATTPLPVPGAAGLTETRYENDVDTVPFPITHEVLEQGYNRYMIYCVVCHDPL
;
A
#
# COMPACT_ATOMS: atom_id res chain seq x y z
N MET A 1 -46.80 -43.98 -33.03
CA MET A 1 -46.74 -43.82 -31.55
C MET A 1 -45.35 -43.44 -31.03
N ALA A 2 -44.26 -44.07 -31.50
CA ALA A 2 -42.88 -43.83 -31.01
C ALA A 2 -42.37 -42.37 -31.11
N THR A 3 -42.74 -41.63 -32.15
CA THR A 3 -42.27 -40.24 -32.39
C THR A 3 -42.87 -39.20 -31.43
N LYS A 4 -44.06 -39.48 -30.87
CA LYS A 4 -44.73 -38.60 -29.89
C LYS A 4 -44.05 -38.66 -28.53
N VAL A 5 -43.58 -39.86 -28.15
CA VAL A 5 -42.81 -40.13 -26.92
C VAL A 5 -41.42 -39.49 -26.99
N GLN A 6 -40.72 -39.61 -28.12
CA GLN A 6 -39.40 -38.99 -28.32
C GLN A 6 -39.45 -37.45 -28.33
N ARG A 7 -40.51 -36.82 -28.87
CA ARG A 7 -40.72 -35.36 -28.76
C ARG A 7 -40.91 -34.91 -27.32
N GLY A 8 -41.64 -35.68 -26.51
CA GLY A 8 -41.82 -35.40 -25.08
C GLY A 8 -40.50 -35.38 -24.32
N PHE A 9 -39.65 -36.39 -24.53
CA PHE A 9 -38.32 -36.45 -23.90
C PHE A 9 -37.39 -35.31 -24.33
N ARG A 10 -37.42 -34.89 -25.61
CA ARG A 10 -36.63 -33.75 -26.09
C ARG A 10 -37.06 -32.43 -25.45
N ILE A 11 -38.38 -32.21 -25.31
CA ILE A 11 -38.92 -31.00 -24.67
C ILE A 11 -38.60 -31.01 -23.17
N ALA A 12 -38.77 -32.14 -22.49
CA ALA A 12 -38.41 -32.28 -21.08
C ALA A 12 -36.92 -32.07 -20.83
N GLY A 13 -36.05 -32.65 -21.68
CA GLY A 13 -34.60 -32.45 -21.61
C GLY A 13 -34.21 -30.98 -21.82
N LEU A 14 -34.80 -30.30 -22.80
CA LEU A 14 -34.58 -28.87 -23.03
C LEU A 14 -35.04 -28.02 -21.83
N ALA A 15 -36.19 -28.35 -21.24
CA ALA A 15 -36.73 -27.65 -20.07
C ALA A 15 -35.84 -27.81 -18.83
N VAL A 16 -35.27 -29.00 -18.60
CA VAL A 16 -34.33 -29.25 -17.50
C VAL A 16 -33.04 -28.46 -17.69
N VAL A 17 -32.49 -28.42 -18.91
CA VAL A 17 -31.28 -27.62 -19.21
C VAL A 17 -31.53 -26.13 -18.97
N LEU A 18 -32.67 -25.60 -19.41
CA LEU A 18 -33.05 -24.20 -19.16
C LEU A 18 -33.20 -23.88 -17.67
N LEU A 19 -33.77 -24.80 -16.88
CA LEU A 19 -33.90 -24.68 -15.42
C LEU A 19 -32.53 -24.65 -14.72
N LEU A 20 -31.58 -25.49 -15.18
CA LEU A 20 -30.22 -25.52 -14.64
C LEU A 20 -29.43 -24.25 -15.00
N CYS A 21 -29.63 -23.70 -16.21
CA CYS A 21 -29.00 -22.44 -16.61
C CYS A 21 -29.54 -21.22 -15.83
N ALA A 22 -30.80 -21.25 -15.39
CA ALA A 22 -31.40 -20.15 -14.63
C ALA A 22 -30.92 -20.06 -13.16
N ALA A 23 -30.27 -21.10 -12.62
CA ALA A 23 -29.80 -21.15 -11.23
C ALA A 23 -28.40 -20.56 -10.99
N CYS A 24 -27.79 -19.91 -12.00
CA CYS A 24 -26.34 -19.70 -12.05
C CYS A 24 -25.76 -18.55 -11.18
N GLN A 25 -26.57 -17.80 -10.43
CA GLN A 25 -26.05 -16.79 -9.48
C GLN A 25 -26.92 -16.72 -8.21
N GLN A 26 -26.39 -17.24 -7.09
CA GLN A 26 -27.04 -17.22 -5.79
C GLN A 26 -27.00 -15.82 -5.15
N ARG A 27 -28.00 -15.51 -4.31
CA ARG A 27 -28.11 -14.24 -3.56
C ARG A 27 -26.97 -13.95 -2.56
N MET A 28 -26.04 -14.89 -2.36
CA MET A 28 -24.85 -14.72 -1.51
C MET A 28 -23.55 -14.51 -2.30
N ALA A 29 -23.57 -14.60 -3.64
CA ALA A 29 -22.41 -14.27 -4.47
C ALA A 29 -22.04 -12.78 -4.32
N MET A 30 -23.07 -11.94 -4.23
CA MET A 30 -23.01 -10.51 -3.94
C MET A 30 -23.53 -10.27 -2.53
N GLN A 31 -22.61 -10.21 -1.56
CA GLN A 31 -22.96 -9.95 -0.17
C GLN A 31 -23.17 -8.44 0.07
N PRO A 32 -23.99 -8.04 1.05
CA PRO A 32 -24.25 -6.63 1.39
C PRO A 32 -23.11 -6.03 2.25
N SER A 33 -21.86 -6.19 1.82
CA SER A 33 -20.67 -5.58 2.41
C SER A 33 -19.67 -5.23 1.30
N TYR A 34 -18.85 -4.21 1.50
CA TYR A 34 -17.81 -3.85 0.52
C TYR A 34 -16.61 -4.78 0.67
N LYS A 35 -16.24 -5.47 -0.40
CA LYS A 35 -14.96 -6.16 -0.54
C LYS A 35 -13.86 -5.15 -0.92
N PRO A 36 -12.57 -5.51 -0.79
CA PRO A 36 -11.48 -4.64 -1.20
C PRO A 36 -11.64 -4.20 -2.66
N LEU A 37 -11.60 -2.88 -2.88
CA LEU A 37 -11.74 -2.23 -4.18
C LEU A 37 -13.14 -2.34 -4.82
N ASP A 38 -14.16 -2.72 -4.06
CA ASP A 38 -15.55 -2.62 -4.53
C ASP A 38 -15.95 -1.15 -4.75
N PRO A 39 -16.79 -0.85 -5.75
CA PRO A 39 -17.34 0.48 -5.92
C PRO A 39 -18.33 0.82 -4.80
N SER A 40 -18.51 2.11 -4.52
CA SER A 40 -19.51 2.61 -3.57
C SER A 40 -20.29 3.77 -4.18
N SER A 41 -21.61 3.75 -4.09
CA SER A 41 -22.48 4.86 -4.49
C SER A 41 -22.66 5.92 -3.38
N PHE A 42 -22.16 5.66 -2.17
CA PHE A 42 -22.29 6.58 -1.04
C PHE A 42 -21.31 7.77 -1.13
N PHE A 43 -20.08 7.52 -1.59
CA PHE A 43 -19.06 8.56 -1.72
C PHE A 43 -18.99 9.13 -3.15
N PRO A 44 -18.76 10.46 -3.32
CA PRO A 44 -18.73 11.09 -4.64
C PRO A 44 -17.65 10.54 -5.60
N ASP A 45 -16.57 9.98 -5.07
CA ASP A 45 -15.46 9.42 -5.83
C ASP A 45 -15.66 7.95 -6.21
N GLY A 46 -16.79 7.33 -5.84
CA GLY A 46 -17.13 5.96 -6.21
C GLY A 46 -16.34 4.88 -5.44
N ARG A 47 -15.48 5.26 -4.48
CA ARG A 47 -14.54 4.35 -3.83
C ARG A 47 -15.04 3.89 -2.48
N SER A 48 -15.14 2.57 -2.26
CA SER A 48 -15.30 2.01 -0.92
C SER A 48 -14.01 2.11 -0.08
N ALA A 49 -12.84 1.97 -0.74
CA ALA A 49 -11.54 2.07 -0.10
C ALA A 49 -11.15 3.54 0.17
N ARG A 50 -11.42 3.98 1.41
CA ARG A 50 -11.15 5.36 1.85
C ARG A 50 -9.69 5.57 2.23
N PRO A 51 -9.10 6.75 1.92
CA PRO A 51 -7.78 7.10 2.39
C PRO A 51 -7.76 7.26 3.91
N VAL A 52 -6.63 6.90 4.53
CA VAL A 52 -6.40 7.10 5.95
C VAL A 52 -6.21 8.60 6.24
N VAL A 53 -6.71 9.09 7.38
CA VAL A 53 -6.51 10.48 7.80
C VAL A 53 -5.01 10.75 8.00
N PRO A 54 -4.45 11.85 7.45
CA PRO A 54 -3.03 12.17 7.60
C PRO A 54 -2.58 12.20 9.07
N GLY A 55 -1.39 11.65 9.34
CA GLY A 55 -0.84 11.55 10.70
C GLY A 55 -1.38 10.37 11.53
N THR A 56 -2.33 9.59 11.02
CA THR A 56 -2.80 8.37 11.69
C THR A 56 -1.74 7.27 11.59
N ILE A 57 -1.37 6.67 12.72
CA ILE A 57 -0.47 5.52 12.79
C ILE A 57 -1.26 4.30 13.23
N ALA A 58 -1.30 3.26 12.38
CA ALA A 58 -1.98 2.01 12.71
C ALA A 58 -1.20 1.21 13.76
N ARG A 59 -1.91 0.35 14.53
CA ARG A 59 -1.25 -0.57 15.48
C ARG A 59 -0.26 -1.47 14.71
N GLY A 60 0.95 -1.62 15.25
CA GLY A 60 2.03 -2.38 14.60
C GLY A 60 2.77 -1.65 13.47
N HIS A 61 2.34 -0.44 13.11
CA HIS A 61 2.96 0.38 12.06
C HIS A 61 3.71 1.60 12.66
N LEU A 62 4.01 1.56 13.96
CA LEU A 62 4.86 2.59 14.58
C LEU A 62 6.32 2.32 14.20
N HIS A 63 6.87 3.15 13.33
CA HIS A 63 8.25 3.04 12.86
C HIS A 63 9.22 3.73 13.84
N THR A 64 9.67 2.98 14.85
CA THR A 64 10.58 3.48 15.90
C THR A 64 12.03 3.56 15.42
N ASP A 65 12.48 2.60 14.62
CA ASP A 65 13.82 2.58 14.05
C ASP A 65 13.91 3.45 12.78
N THR A 66 14.54 4.61 12.90
CA THR A 66 14.66 5.55 11.77
C THR A 66 15.58 5.00 10.69
N HIS A 67 16.60 4.21 11.07
CA HIS A 67 17.59 3.66 10.13
C HIS A 67 16.91 2.62 9.24
N LEU A 68 16.13 1.71 9.84
CA LEU A 68 15.43 0.65 9.12
C LEU A 68 14.29 1.17 8.22
N PHE A 69 13.48 2.10 8.71
CA PHE A 69 12.26 2.52 7.99
C PHE A 69 12.44 3.70 7.03
N THR A 70 13.50 4.50 7.20
CA THR A 70 13.72 5.72 6.37
C THR A 70 15.09 5.79 5.72
N GLY A 71 16.06 4.97 6.13
CA GLY A 71 17.45 5.06 5.68
C GLY A 71 18.19 6.31 6.17
N LYS A 72 17.66 6.99 7.21
CA LYS A 72 18.25 8.20 7.79
C LYS A 72 18.82 7.96 9.18
N ARG A 73 19.92 8.65 9.54
CA ARG A 73 20.57 8.53 10.86
C ARG A 73 19.75 9.20 11.97
N ARG A 74 19.11 10.33 11.65
CA ARG A 74 18.30 11.16 12.57
C ARG A 74 17.00 11.58 11.87
N GLN A 75 15.89 11.57 12.61
CA GLN A 75 14.65 12.18 12.12
C GLN A 75 14.87 13.68 11.93
N GLY A 76 14.53 14.19 10.75
CA GLY A 76 14.71 15.60 10.42
C GLY A 76 14.14 16.51 11.51
N ALA A 77 14.79 17.65 11.76
CA ALA A 77 14.33 18.58 12.78
C ALA A 77 12.86 18.97 12.51
N PRO A 78 11.98 18.94 13.53
CA PRO A 78 10.58 19.25 13.32
C PRO A 78 10.47 20.69 12.80
N ASN A 79 9.48 20.95 11.95
CA ASN A 79 9.29 22.24 11.27
C ASN A 79 9.19 23.46 12.20
N TRP A 80 8.82 23.26 13.48
CA TRP A 80 8.81 24.32 14.51
C TRP A 80 10.20 24.65 15.08
N ALA A 81 11.19 23.78 14.93
CA ALA A 81 12.55 24.03 15.41
C ALA A 81 13.25 25.15 14.61
N LEU A 82 12.89 25.31 13.34
CA LEU A 82 13.39 26.38 12.47
C LEU A 82 13.01 27.79 12.96
N PRO A 83 11.73 28.12 13.23
CA PRO A 83 11.38 29.42 13.79
C PRO A 83 11.95 29.65 15.20
N VAL A 84 12.06 28.61 16.04
CA VAL A 84 12.69 28.74 17.37
C VAL A 84 14.16 29.12 17.28
N ALA A 85 14.91 28.50 16.36
CA ALA A 85 16.31 28.85 16.14
C ALA A 85 16.46 30.27 15.58
N LEU A 86 15.60 30.70 14.66
CA LEU A 86 15.62 32.06 14.11
C LEU A 86 15.33 33.12 15.19
N ILE A 87 14.37 32.86 16.08
CA ILE A 87 14.07 33.75 17.23
C ILE A 87 15.24 33.77 18.22
N GLY A 88 15.86 32.61 18.49
CA GLY A 88 17.04 32.51 19.36
C GLY A 88 18.24 33.30 18.83
N MET A 89 18.47 33.30 17.52
CA MET A 89 19.49 34.13 16.85
C MET A 89 19.20 35.63 16.94
N ALA A 90 17.92 36.02 16.96
CA ALA A 90 17.53 37.43 17.08
C ALA A 90 17.62 37.98 18.52
N THR A 91 17.58 37.09 19.53
CA THR A 91 17.45 37.47 20.95
C THR A 91 18.70 37.19 21.77
N THR A 92 19.66 36.42 21.27
CA THR A 92 20.92 36.13 21.96
C THR A 92 22.13 36.46 21.07
N PRO A 93 23.12 37.25 21.55
CA PRO A 93 24.26 37.69 20.73
C PRO A 93 25.37 36.64 20.59
N LEU A 94 25.17 35.41 21.07
CA LEU A 94 26.13 34.31 20.95
C LEU A 94 25.70 33.36 19.82
N PRO A 95 26.64 32.78 19.05
CA PRO A 95 26.32 31.76 18.07
C PRO A 95 25.72 30.55 18.79
N VAL A 96 24.42 30.34 18.61
CA VAL A 96 23.71 29.17 19.16
C VAL A 96 24.33 27.92 18.51
N PRO A 97 24.92 26.97 19.27
CA PRO A 97 25.48 25.74 18.71
C PRO A 97 24.46 24.91 17.91
N GLY A 98 23.16 25.20 18.08
CA GLY A 98 22.06 24.57 17.35
C GLY A 98 21.86 25.04 15.90
N ALA A 99 22.50 26.13 15.45
CA ALA A 99 22.40 26.55 14.05
C ALA A 99 23.14 25.58 13.09
N ALA A 100 24.19 24.90 13.56
CA ALA A 100 24.93 23.90 12.78
C ALA A 100 24.10 22.65 12.46
N GLY A 101 23.05 22.36 13.26
CA GLY A 101 22.12 21.26 13.00
C GLY A 101 21.00 21.60 12.00
N LEU A 102 20.93 22.84 11.50
CA LEU A 102 19.93 23.26 10.51
C LEU A 102 20.42 23.14 9.07
N THR A 103 21.72 22.90 8.89
CA THR A 103 22.35 22.63 7.59
C THR A 103 22.63 21.14 7.45
N GLU A 104 21.63 20.27 7.68
CA GLU A 104 21.76 18.87 7.28
C GLU A 104 21.82 18.81 5.74
N THR A 105 23.01 18.55 5.18
CA THR A 105 23.11 18.19 3.76
C THR A 105 22.40 16.86 3.54
N ARG A 106 21.73 16.67 2.39
CA ARG A 106 20.88 15.49 2.13
C ARG A 106 21.60 14.15 2.38
N TYR A 107 22.91 14.13 2.16
CA TYR A 107 23.79 12.97 2.23
C TYR A 107 24.34 12.68 3.63
N GLU A 108 24.55 13.71 4.47
CA GLU A 108 25.15 13.54 5.79
C GLU A 108 24.22 12.85 6.81
N ASN A 109 22.91 12.90 6.55
CA ASN A 109 21.91 12.20 7.32
C ASN A 109 21.53 10.83 6.72
N ASP A 110 22.17 10.36 5.65
CA ASP A 110 21.94 9.00 5.12
C ASP A 110 22.71 7.95 5.93
N VAL A 111 22.15 6.74 6.00
CA VAL A 111 22.84 5.57 6.59
C VAL A 111 23.66 4.86 5.52
N ASP A 112 24.91 4.51 5.81
CA ASP A 112 25.82 3.89 4.83
C ASP A 112 25.75 2.36 4.79
N THR A 113 24.99 1.76 5.72
CA THR A 113 24.88 0.32 5.88
C THR A 113 23.43 -0.12 5.97
N VAL A 114 23.15 -1.32 5.49
CA VAL A 114 21.82 -1.93 5.61
C VAL A 114 21.64 -2.44 7.05
N PRO A 115 20.59 -2.04 7.78
CA PRO A 115 20.43 -2.32 9.21
C PRO A 115 19.85 -3.71 9.49
N PHE A 116 20.13 -4.68 8.63
CA PHE A 116 19.75 -6.08 8.79
C PHE A 116 20.79 -6.98 8.10
N PRO A 117 20.95 -8.23 8.54
CA PRO A 117 21.93 -9.14 7.94
C PRO A 117 21.58 -9.43 6.47
N ILE A 118 22.57 -9.28 5.60
CA ILE A 118 22.47 -9.61 4.18
C ILE A 118 22.78 -11.10 4.00
N THR A 119 21.77 -11.94 4.22
CA THR A 119 21.87 -13.39 3.97
C THR A 119 21.60 -13.71 2.50
N HIS A 120 21.87 -14.95 2.08
CA HIS A 120 21.59 -15.39 0.72
C HIS A 120 20.09 -15.29 0.39
N GLU A 121 19.22 -15.65 1.33
CA GLU A 121 17.77 -15.60 1.18
C GLU A 121 17.28 -14.15 0.97
N VAL A 122 17.88 -13.19 1.69
CA VAL A 122 17.59 -11.76 1.53
C VAL A 122 18.00 -11.28 0.15
N LEU A 123 19.16 -11.70 -0.36
CA LEU A 123 19.63 -11.36 -1.70
C LEU A 123 18.74 -11.94 -2.79
N GLU A 124 18.33 -13.20 -2.67
CA GLU A 124 17.40 -13.84 -3.60
C GLU A 124 16.03 -13.15 -3.60
N GLN A 125 15.50 -12.79 -2.43
CA GLN A 125 14.28 -11.99 -2.33
C GLN A 125 14.47 -10.61 -2.99
N GLY A 126 15.60 -9.94 -2.73
CA GLY A 126 15.96 -8.65 -3.33
C GLY A 126 15.98 -8.71 -4.86
N TYR A 127 16.64 -9.73 -5.43
CA TYR A 127 16.65 -9.99 -6.87
C TYR A 127 15.22 -10.14 -7.42
N ASN A 128 14.40 -10.98 -6.79
CA ASN A 128 13.01 -11.17 -7.21
C ASN A 128 12.19 -9.88 -7.14
N ARG A 129 12.41 -9.00 -6.16
CA ARG A 129 11.72 -7.69 -6.08
C ARG A 129 12.22 -6.74 -7.19
N TYR A 130 13.52 -6.69 -7.44
CA TYR A 130 14.10 -5.87 -8.49
C TYR A 130 13.54 -6.24 -9.87
N MET A 131 13.49 -7.53 -10.17
CA MET A 131 12.96 -8.06 -11.44
C MET A 131 11.45 -7.87 -11.61
N ILE A 132 10.70 -7.55 -10.54
CA ILE A 132 9.26 -7.24 -10.63
C ILE A 132 9.02 -5.73 -10.78
N TYR A 133 9.69 -4.91 -9.98
CA TYR A 133 9.35 -3.49 -9.84
C TYR A 133 10.30 -2.53 -10.55
N CYS A 134 11.59 -2.87 -10.65
CA CYS A 134 12.62 -1.95 -11.13
C CYS A 134 12.96 -2.18 -12.61
N VAL A 135 12.95 -3.43 -13.06
CA VAL A 135 13.38 -3.80 -14.42
C VAL A 135 12.46 -3.27 -15.53
N VAL A 136 11.27 -2.78 -15.16
CA VAL A 136 10.35 -2.14 -16.11
C VAL A 136 10.99 -0.90 -16.75
N CYS A 137 11.87 -0.22 -16.02
CA CYS A 137 12.58 0.98 -16.49
C CYS A 137 14.12 0.85 -16.45
N HIS A 138 14.66 -0.01 -15.59
CA HIS A 138 16.11 -0.24 -15.46
C HIS A 138 16.50 -1.58 -16.08
N ASP A 139 17.75 -1.72 -16.51
CA ASP A 139 18.22 -2.97 -17.11
C ASP A 139 18.25 -4.13 -16.10
N PRO A 140 18.05 -5.39 -16.55
CA PRO A 140 18.22 -6.56 -15.70
C PRO A 140 19.64 -6.67 -15.13
N LEU A 141 19.76 -7.26 -13.94
CA LEU A 141 21.03 -7.62 -13.29
C LEU A 141 21.62 -8.91 -13.86
#